data_AF-B6RRX8-F1
#
_entry.id   AF-B6RRX8-F1
#
_cell.length_a   1.000
_cell.length_b   1.000
_cell.length_c   1.000
_cell.angle_alpha   90.00
_cell.angle_beta   90.00
_cell.angle_gamma   90.00
#
_symmetry.space_group_name_H-M   'P 1'
#
loop_
_entity.id
_entity.type
_entity.pdbx_description
1 polymer ?
#
loop_
_entity_poly.entity_id
_entity_poly.type
_entity_poly.pdbx_seq_one_letter_code
_entity_poly.pdbx_strand_id
1 'polypeptide(L)'
;MTVNPLQTQASNILTAPVTTTPLPDSRKLSIVQVVLTAVKILAATALFVISCFGIFGCLLSVPLGIGGAIGLTCAALACFVIVLMSLWAGPSAKEKAYQKQIDTFAAENARLKNNLSDLEKALSSLGEVSVDLDAHVKSSEDLVTQCKHVLSEFNTLKLEMQEQLRPAASLISSVSKLLTKEDIIKLKDELQDLKNKVIQTQANVVLTNDLLQQTQGQVQQQQQLLNQLQEQVQALEQQKQQLQQVVIQLQQAAQQAGEAQHHLIAGLGAAIQQAAAPAAPAVPAAPAAPAVPEAPEVPAAPEVPAAPEAPEAPEAPAPENNDINNDDNAAS
;
A
#
# COMPACT_ATOMS: atom_id res chain seq x y z
N MET A 1 -10.32 -35.76 -8.04
CA MET A 1 -10.78 -36.52 -9.22
C MET A 1 -9.99 -37.82 -9.24
N THR A 2 -10.69 -38.91 -9.00
CA THR A 2 -10.15 -40.25 -8.75
C THR A 2 -9.60 -40.84 -10.05
N VAL A 3 -8.30 -41.13 -10.10
CA VAL A 3 -7.65 -41.78 -11.24
C VAL A 3 -7.88 -43.29 -11.15
N ASN A 4 -8.51 -43.83 -12.19
CA ASN A 4 -8.87 -45.25 -12.31
C ASN A 4 -7.73 -45.96 -13.08
N PRO A 5 -7.07 -46.99 -12.53
CA PRO A 5 -6.03 -47.71 -13.25
C PRO A 5 -6.65 -48.74 -14.21
N LEU A 6 -6.29 -48.63 -15.49
CA LEU A 6 -6.68 -49.57 -16.55
C LEU A 6 -6.11 -50.96 -16.24
N GLN A 7 -7.01 -51.89 -15.98
CA GLN A 7 -6.76 -53.30 -15.75
C GLN A 7 -6.40 -53.96 -17.10
N THR A 8 -5.12 -54.28 -17.30
CA THR A 8 -4.61 -55.04 -18.45
C THR A 8 -5.09 -56.48 -18.35
N GLN A 9 -6.12 -56.82 -19.14
CA GLN A 9 -6.57 -58.19 -19.32
C GLN A 9 -5.58 -58.94 -20.20
N ALA A 10 -4.72 -59.75 -19.58
CA ALA A 10 -3.87 -60.72 -20.26
C ALA A 10 -4.76 -61.74 -20.98
N SER A 11 -4.81 -61.66 -22.31
CA SER A 11 -5.42 -62.71 -23.13
C SER A 11 -4.45 -63.89 -23.20
N ASN A 12 -4.80 -64.94 -22.46
CA ASN A 12 -4.25 -66.28 -22.57
C ASN A 12 -4.29 -66.74 -24.04
N ILE A 13 -3.13 -66.85 -24.67
CA ILE A 13 -2.93 -67.69 -25.86
C ILE A 13 -1.80 -68.66 -25.54
N LEU A 14 -2.17 -69.73 -24.83
CA LEU A 14 -1.42 -70.98 -24.85
C LEU A 14 -2.17 -71.92 -25.77
N THR A 15 -1.46 -72.57 -26.70
CA THR A 15 -1.59 -73.98 -27.14
C THR A 15 -1.36 -74.11 -28.65
N ALA A 16 -0.15 -74.50 -29.06
CA ALA A 16 0.13 -75.73 -29.84
C ALA A 16 1.53 -75.65 -30.49
N PRO A 17 2.32 -76.75 -30.47
CA PRO A 17 3.59 -76.83 -31.16
C PRO A 17 3.37 -76.93 -32.68
N VAL A 18 4.05 -76.06 -33.44
CA VAL A 18 4.03 -76.07 -34.90
C VAL A 18 4.91 -77.22 -35.40
N THR A 19 4.28 -78.33 -35.79
CA THR A 19 4.93 -79.35 -36.61
C THR A 19 5.01 -78.85 -38.05
N THR A 20 6.21 -78.52 -38.50
CA THR A 20 6.52 -78.14 -39.87
C THR A 20 6.24 -79.30 -40.83
N THR A 21 5.14 -79.20 -41.58
CA THR A 21 4.88 -80.07 -42.74
C THR A 21 4.98 -79.19 -43.99
N PRO A 22 5.82 -79.54 -44.99
CA PRO A 22 6.05 -78.66 -46.14
C PRO A 22 4.78 -78.54 -46.98
N LEU A 23 4.38 -77.29 -47.21
CA LEU A 23 3.25 -76.91 -48.07
C LEU A 23 3.59 -77.31 -49.53
N PRO A 24 2.79 -78.18 -50.19
CA PRO A 24 3.03 -78.47 -51.60
C PRO A 24 2.63 -77.25 -52.44
N ASP A 25 3.58 -76.72 -53.20
CA ASP A 25 3.39 -75.62 -54.15
C ASP A 25 2.10 -75.83 -54.96
N SER A 26 1.17 -74.87 -54.91
CA SER A 26 -0.04 -74.86 -55.72
C SER A 26 0.25 -74.96 -57.23
N ARG A 27 1.43 -74.48 -57.65
CA ARG A 27 1.95 -74.67 -59.01
C ARG A 27 2.28 -76.13 -59.33
N LYS A 28 2.83 -76.88 -58.36
CA LYS A 28 3.10 -78.32 -58.48
C LYS A 28 1.81 -79.14 -58.47
N LEU A 29 0.77 -78.72 -57.75
CA LEU A 29 -0.52 -79.42 -57.77
C LEU A 29 -1.22 -79.29 -59.13
N SER A 30 -1.13 -78.11 -59.77
CA SER A 30 -1.61 -77.89 -61.14
C SER A 30 -0.78 -78.68 -62.16
N ILE A 31 0.55 -78.70 -62.04
CA ILE A 31 1.42 -79.50 -62.91
C ILE A 31 1.14 -81.00 -62.73
N VAL A 32 0.94 -81.48 -61.51
CA VAL A 32 0.60 -82.89 -61.24
C VAL A 32 -0.77 -83.24 -61.82
N GLN A 33 -1.77 -82.36 -61.70
CA GLN A 33 -3.09 -82.53 -62.35
C GLN A 33 -2.98 -82.55 -63.88
N VAL A 34 -2.19 -81.65 -64.47
CA VAL A 34 -1.94 -81.60 -65.91
C VAL A 34 -1.20 -82.85 -66.38
N VAL A 35 -0.16 -83.28 -65.68
CA VAL A 35 0.61 -84.50 -65.99
C VAL A 35 -0.26 -85.74 -65.83
N LEU A 36 -1.06 -85.84 -64.77
CA LEU A 36 -1.95 -86.99 -64.54
C LEU A 36 -3.04 -87.07 -65.62
N THR A 37 -3.57 -85.92 -66.05
CA THR A 37 -4.53 -85.83 -67.16
C THR A 37 -3.85 -86.22 -68.49
N ALA A 38 -2.64 -85.72 -68.74
CA ALA A 38 -1.85 -86.08 -69.91
C ALA A 38 -1.52 -87.58 -69.95
N VAL A 39 -1.16 -88.18 -68.82
CA VAL A 39 -0.89 -89.63 -68.70
C VAL A 39 -2.15 -90.46 -68.97
N LYS A 40 -3.31 -90.02 -68.46
CA LYS A 40 -4.61 -90.66 -68.76
C LYS A 40 -4.95 -90.63 -70.25
N ILE A 41 -4.75 -89.47 -70.90
CA ILE A 41 -4.97 -89.32 -72.34
C ILE A 41 -3.98 -90.19 -73.13
N LEU A 42 -2.70 -90.18 -72.77
CA LEU A 42 -1.66 -90.98 -73.42
C LEU A 42 -1.95 -92.48 -73.33
N ALA A 43 -2.36 -92.97 -72.16
CA ALA A 43 -2.72 -94.38 -71.97
C ALA A 43 -3.95 -94.79 -72.81
N ALA A 44 -4.96 -93.92 -72.90
CA ALA A 44 -6.13 -94.16 -73.75
C ALA A 44 -5.75 -94.23 -75.24
N THR A 45 -4.91 -93.30 -75.71
CA THR A 45 -4.42 -93.28 -77.10
C THR A 45 -3.56 -94.51 -77.40
N ALA A 46 -2.70 -94.94 -76.48
CA ALA A 46 -1.87 -96.13 -76.65
C ALA A 46 -2.71 -97.40 -76.78
N LEU A 47 -3.73 -97.58 -75.93
CA LEU A 47 -4.66 -98.73 -76.03
C LEU A 47 -5.46 -98.71 -77.34
N PHE A 48 -5.86 -97.52 -77.81
CA PHE A 48 -6.51 -97.37 -79.11
C PHE A 48 -5.59 -97.78 -80.26
N VAL A 49 -4.32 -97.35 -80.24
CA VAL A 49 -3.32 -97.70 -81.25
C VAL A 49 -3.04 -99.20 -81.25
N ILE A 50 -2.87 -99.83 -80.08
CA ILE A 50 -2.69 -101.28 -79.96
C ILE A 50 -3.89 -102.04 -80.55
N SER A 51 -5.12 -101.55 -80.30
CA SER A 51 -6.33 -102.13 -80.90
C SER A 51 -6.32 -102.00 -82.43
N CYS A 52 -5.97 -100.82 -82.98
CA CYS A 52 -5.84 -100.61 -84.42
C CYS A 52 -4.77 -101.52 -85.06
N PHE A 53 -3.60 -101.68 -84.43
CA PHE A 53 -2.56 -102.58 -84.91
C PHE A 53 -2.97 -104.06 -84.85
N GLY A 54 -3.72 -104.47 -83.81
CA GLY A 54 -4.29 -105.81 -83.74
C GLY A 54 -5.25 -106.10 -84.90
N ILE A 55 -6.08 -105.13 -85.27
CA ILE A 55 -6.99 -105.21 -86.42
C ILE A 55 -6.19 -105.29 -87.74
N PHE A 56 -5.19 -104.42 -87.92
CA PHE A 56 -4.37 -104.36 -89.15
C PHE A 56 -3.47 -105.59 -89.34
N GLY A 57 -2.89 -106.11 -88.25
CA GLY A 57 -2.09 -107.34 -88.27
C GLY A 57 -2.91 -108.58 -88.60
N CYS A 58 -4.18 -108.61 -88.19
CA CYS A 58 -5.12 -109.68 -88.58
C CYS A 58 -5.47 -109.64 -90.07
N LEU A 59 -5.63 -108.44 -90.67
CA LEU A 59 -5.91 -108.26 -92.10
C LEU A 59 -4.78 -108.78 -93.02
N LEU A 60 -3.53 -108.82 -92.52
CA LEU A 60 -2.36 -109.19 -93.32
C LEU A 60 -1.99 -110.68 -93.23
N SER A 61 -2.50 -111.43 -92.26
CA SER A 61 -1.98 -112.79 -91.98
C SER A 61 -3.00 -113.94 -92.05
N VAL A 62 -4.32 -113.69 -92.01
CA VAL A 62 -5.35 -114.75 -92.10
C VAL A 62 -6.65 -114.18 -92.71
N PRO A 63 -7.35 -114.88 -93.63
CA PRO A 63 -8.70 -114.49 -94.03
C PRO A 63 -9.67 -114.74 -92.88
N LEU A 64 -9.78 -113.77 -91.97
CA LEU A 64 -10.82 -113.76 -90.93
C LEU A 64 -12.17 -113.50 -91.60
N GLY A 65 -13.12 -114.42 -91.42
CA GLY A 65 -14.50 -114.24 -91.87
C GLY A 65 -15.13 -112.98 -91.26
N ILE A 66 -16.16 -112.44 -91.92
CA ILE A 66 -16.85 -111.18 -91.58
C ILE A 66 -17.23 -111.10 -90.07
N GLY A 67 -17.58 -112.23 -89.46
CA GLY A 67 -17.89 -112.30 -88.02
C GLY A 67 -16.73 -111.95 -87.08
N GLY A 68 -15.48 -112.27 -87.45
CA GLY A 68 -14.30 -111.95 -86.64
C GLY A 68 -13.99 -110.46 -86.60
N ALA A 69 -14.17 -109.75 -87.73
CA ALA A 69 -13.98 -108.31 -87.81
C ALA A 69 -15.02 -107.52 -86.99
N ILE A 70 -16.27 -107.99 -86.99
CA ILE A 70 -17.35 -107.38 -86.19
C ILE A 70 -17.11 -107.58 -84.68
N GLY A 71 -16.66 -108.77 -84.27
CA GLY A 71 -16.32 -109.04 -82.87
C GLY A 71 -15.19 -108.14 -82.35
N LEU A 72 -14.15 -107.95 -83.14
CA LEU A 72 -13.00 -107.09 -82.80
C LEU A 72 -13.35 -105.60 -82.74
N THR A 73 -14.16 -105.12 -83.67
CA THR A 73 -14.63 -103.71 -83.66
C THR A 73 -15.57 -103.44 -82.48
N CYS A 74 -16.47 -104.37 -82.16
CA CYS A 74 -17.28 -104.29 -80.95
C CYS A 74 -16.43 -104.31 -79.66
N ALA A 75 -15.40 -105.15 -79.58
CA ALA A 75 -14.50 -105.17 -78.42
C ALA A 75 -13.70 -103.86 -78.28
N ALA A 76 -13.23 -103.29 -79.40
CA ALA A 76 -12.54 -101.99 -79.41
C ALA A 76 -13.47 -100.86 -78.94
N LEU A 77 -14.71 -100.83 -79.41
CA LEU A 77 -15.72 -99.86 -78.98
C LEU A 77 -16.09 -100.02 -77.50
N ALA A 78 -16.23 -101.25 -77.01
CA ALA A 78 -16.49 -101.52 -75.60
C ALA A 78 -15.35 -101.01 -74.71
N CYS A 79 -14.09 -101.26 -75.09
CA CYS A 79 -12.93 -100.72 -74.38
C CYS A 79 -12.91 -99.18 -74.39
N PHE A 80 -13.24 -98.56 -75.52
CA PHE A 80 -13.31 -97.10 -75.63
C PHE A 80 -14.40 -96.50 -74.73
N VAL A 81 -15.58 -97.12 -74.67
CA VAL A 81 -16.69 -96.70 -73.80
C VAL A 81 -16.33 -96.84 -72.32
N ILE A 82 -15.65 -97.93 -71.92
CA ILE A 82 -15.18 -98.12 -70.54
C ILE A 82 -14.17 -97.04 -70.15
N VAL A 83 -13.27 -96.65 -71.06
CA VAL A 83 -12.31 -95.55 -70.83
C VAL A 83 -13.02 -94.21 -70.70
N LEU A 84 -14.02 -93.92 -71.54
CA LEU A 84 -14.81 -92.69 -71.43
C LEU A 84 -15.62 -92.60 -70.13
N MET A 85 -16.23 -93.70 -69.68
CA MET A 85 -16.92 -93.76 -68.38
C MET A 85 -15.95 -93.55 -67.21
N SER A 86 -14.71 -94.02 -67.33
CA SER A 86 -13.65 -93.82 -66.33
C SER A 86 -13.13 -92.39 -66.28
N LEU A 87 -13.22 -91.64 -67.39
CA LEU A 87 -12.91 -90.20 -67.46
C LEU A 87 -14.04 -89.32 -66.91
N TRP A 88 -15.29 -89.80 -66.93
CA TRP A 88 -16.48 -89.10 -66.41
C TRP A 88 -16.82 -89.43 -64.95
N ALA A 89 -16.07 -90.33 -64.30
CA ALA A 89 -16.22 -90.58 -62.88
C ALA A 89 -15.84 -89.31 -62.10
N GLY A 90 -16.82 -88.69 -61.44
CA GLY A 90 -16.64 -87.45 -60.68
C GLY A 90 -15.60 -87.58 -59.55
N PRO A 91 -15.08 -86.45 -59.06
CA PRO A 91 -13.98 -86.42 -58.10
C PRO A 91 -14.33 -87.23 -56.84
N SER A 92 -13.41 -88.11 -56.46
CA SER A 92 -13.55 -89.01 -55.30
C SER A 92 -13.69 -88.21 -54.00
N ALA A 93 -14.35 -88.78 -52.98
CA ALA A 93 -14.54 -88.11 -51.68
C ALA A 93 -13.23 -87.58 -51.06
N LYS A 94 -12.10 -88.27 -51.31
CA LYS A 94 -10.77 -87.84 -50.86
C LYS A 94 -10.31 -86.55 -51.55
N GLU A 95 -10.62 -86.36 -52.83
CA GLU A 95 -10.26 -85.18 -53.61
C GLU A 95 -11.03 -83.93 -53.14
N LYS A 96 -12.32 -84.09 -52.79
CA LYS A 96 -13.11 -83.00 -52.16
C LYS A 96 -12.56 -82.60 -50.79
N ALA A 97 -12.06 -83.55 -50.00
CA ALA A 97 -11.45 -83.26 -48.72
C ALA A 97 -10.14 -82.46 -48.87
N TYR A 98 -9.29 -82.82 -49.84
CA TYR A 98 -8.09 -82.05 -50.16
C TYR A 98 -8.43 -80.65 -50.69
N GLN A 99 -9.44 -80.52 -51.54
CA GLN A 99 -9.87 -79.23 -52.05
C GLN A 99 -10.34 -78.30 -50.92
N LYS A 100 -11.12 -78.81 -49.97
CA LYS A 100 -11.55 -78.04 -48.79
C LYS A 100 -10.35 -77.57 -47.95
N GLN A 101 -9.33 -78.40 -47.83
CA GLN A 101 -8.11 -78.03 -47.12
C GLN A 101 -7.34 -76.92 -47.85
N ILE A 102 -7.25 -77.00 -49.18
CA ILE A 102 -6.63 -75.96 -50.03
C ILE A 102 -7.39 -74.64 -49.92
N ASP A 103 -8.72 -74.67 -49.97
CA ASP A 103 -9.55 -73.47 -49.86
C ASP A 103 -9.41 -72.82 -48.46
N THR A 104 -9.31 -73.65 -47.41
CA THR A 104 -9.06 -73.18 -46.04
C THR A 104 -7.67 -72.51 -45.94
N PHE A 105 -6.62 -73.14 -46.46
CA PHE A 105 -5.29 -72.55 -46.50
C PHE A 105 -5.23 -71.27 -47.35
N ALA A 106 -5.97 -71.20 -48.46
CA ALA A 106 -6.05 -70.01 -49.28
C ALA A 106 -6.73 -68.86 -48.52
N ALA A 107 -7.81 -69.14 -47.79
CA ALA A 107 -8.49 -68.17 -46.94
C ALA A 107 -7.59 -67.68 -45.78
N GLU A 108 -6.85 -68.59 -45.15
CA GLU A 108 -5.89 -68.24 -44.09
C GLU A 108 -4.73 -67.39 -44.62
N ASN A 109 -4.17 -67.72 -45.79
CA ASN A 109 -3.15 -66.90 -46.44
C ASN A 109 -3.66 -65.50 -46.82
N ALA A 110 -4.91 -65.39 -47.30
CA ALA A 110 -5.53 -64.10 -47.58
C ALA A 110 -5.71 -63.27 -46.29
N ARG A 111 -6.15 -63.92 -45.20
CA ARG A 111 -6.27 -63.28 -43.88
C ARG A 111 -4.91 -62.82 -43.35
N LEU A 112 -3.89 -63.66 -43.47
CA LEU A 112 -2.54 -63.33 -43.03
C LEU A 112 -1.96 -62.14 -43.81
N LYS A 113 -2.23 -62.08 -45.12
CA LYS A 113 -1.85 -60.94 -45.96
C LYS A 113 -2.54 -59.64 -45.54
N ASN A 114 -3.82 -59.69 -45.19
CA ASN A 114 -4.54 -58.53 -44.67
C ASN A 114 -3.96 -58.07 -43.33
N ASN A 115 -3.71 -59.00 -42.40
CA ASN A 115 -3.09 -58.70 -41.12
C ASN A 115 -1.69 -58.07 -41.29
N LEU A 116 -0.90 -58.52 -42.27
CA LEU A 116 0.40 -57.93 -42.58
C LEU A 116 0.25 -56.49 -43.08
N SER A 117 -0.71 -56.24 -43.97
CA SER A 117 -1.01 -54.88 -44.44
C SER A 117 -1.47 -53.95 -43.31
N ASP A 118 -2.27 -54.45 -42.37
CA ASP A 118 -2.71 -53.66 -41.22
C ASP A 118 -1.54 -53.38 -40.26
N LEU A 119 -0.64 -54.35 -40.06
CA LEU A 119 0.58 -54.15 -39.28
C LEU A 119 1.52 -53.12 -39.91
N GLU A 120 1.65 -53.12 -41.24
CA GLU A 120 2.45 -52.13 -41.98
C GLU A 120 1.89 -50.71 -41.80
N LYS A 121 0.56 -50.55 -41.91
CA LYS A 121 -0.10 -49.27 -41.62
C LYS A 121 0.12 -48.81 -40.18
N ALA A 122 0.03 -49.74 -39.22
CA ALA A 122 0.27 -49.45 -37.82
C ALA A 122 1.73 -48.98 -37.60
N LEU A 123 2.71 -49.63 -38.24
CA LEU A 123 4.11 -49.21 -38.21
C LEU A 123 4.33 -47.83 -38.83
N SER A 124 3.66 -47.49 -39.94
CA SER A 124 3.72 -46.15 -40.52
C SER A 124 3.15 -45.09 -39.57
N SER A 125 2.00 -45.36 -38.95
CA SER A 125 1.38 -44.42 -37.99
C SER A 125 2.24 -44.23 -36.74
N LEU A 126 2.90 -45.29 -36.26
CA LEU A 126 3.83 -45.19 -35.15
C LEU A 126 5.09 -44.38 -35.52
N GLY A 127 5.54 -44.48 -36.78
CA GLY A 127 6.59 -43.63 -37.32
C GLY A 127 6.22 -42.15 -37.31
N GLU A 128 4.98 -41.81 -37.68
CA GLU A 128 4.47 -40.43 -37.64
C GLU A 128 4.42 -39.89 -36.21
N VAL A 129 3.88 -40.66 -35.26
CA VAL A 129 3.88 -40.29 -33.84
C VAL A 129 5.30 -40.10 -33.29
N SER A 130 6.28 -40.90 -33.75
CA SER A 130 7.67 -40.73 -33.35
C SER A 130 8.26 -39.39 -33.82
N VAL A 131 7.88 -38.91 -35.00
CA VAL A 131 8.32 -37.61 -35.54
C VAL A 131 7.65 -36.46 -34.77
N ASP A 132 6.35 -36.56 -34.51
CA ASP A 132 5.63 -35.57 -33.68
C ASP A 132 6.21 -35.48 -32.26
N LEU A 133 6.56 -36.62 -31.67
CA LEU A 133 7.15 -36.67 -30.33
C LEU A 133 8.54 -36.00 -30.33
N ASP A 134 9.37 -36.25 -31.33
CA ASP A 134 10.68 -35.60 -31.47
C ASP A 134 10.56 -34.07 -31.61
N ALA A 135 9.60 -33.61 -32.43
CA ALA A 135 9.30 -32.19 -32.57
C ALA A 135 8.85 -31.55 -31.23
N HIS A 136 8.00 -32.24 -30.46
CA HIS A 136 7.55 -31.76 -29.16
C HIS A 136 8.69 -31.74 -28.13
N VAL A 137 9.57 -32.75 -28.13
CA VAL A 137 10.77 -32.78 -27.28
C VAL A 137 11.68 -31.58 -27.59
N LYS A 138 11.94 -31.32 -28.88
CA LYS A 138 12.75 -30.17 -29.30
C LYS A 138 12.13 -28.83 -28.90
N SER A 139 10.82 -28.69 -29.09
CA SER A 139 10.08 -27.51 -28.63
C SER A 139 10.16 -27.33 -27.10
N SER A 140 10.16 -28.42 -26.34
CA SER A 140 10.29 -28.36 -24.88
C SER A 140 11.70 -27.94 -24.45
N GLU A 141 12.73 -28.37 -25.18
CA GLU A 141 14.13 -27.99 -24.93
C GLU A 141 14.38 -26.50 -25.21
N ASP A 142 13.79 -25.98 -26.30
CA ASP A 142 13.79 -24.55 -26.61
C ASP A 142 13.10 -23.74 -25.50
N LEU A 143 11.94 -24.21 -25.01
CA LEU A 143 11.21 -23.55 -23.92
C LEU A 143 12.03 -23.52 -22.61
N VAL A 144 12.72 -24.62 -22.28
CA VAL A 144 13.61 -24.68 -21.11
C VAL A 144 14.76 -23.68 -21.25
N THR A 145 15.31 -23.54 -22.45
CA THR A 145 16.38 -22.58 -22.74
C THR A 145 15.90 -21.14 -22.57
N GLN A 146 14.71 -20.82 -23.08
CA GLN A 146 14.08 -19.52 -22.87
C GLN A 146 13.84 -19.23 -21.38
N CYS A 147 13.33 -20.20 -20.62
CA CYS A 147 13.09 -20.05 -19.19
C CYS A 147 14.38 -19.79 -18.41
N LYS A 148 15.48 -20.50 -18.74
CA LYS A 148 16.81 -20.24 -18.16
C LYS A 148 17.31 -18.84 -18.48
N HIS A 149 17.11 -18.36 -19.71
CA HIS A 149 17.51 -17.02 -20.11
C HIS A 149 16.73 -15.96 -19.31
N VAL A 150 15.41 -16.09 -19.21
CA VAL A 150 14.57 -15.18 -18.40
C VAL A 150 14.98 -15.19 -16.92
N LEU A 151 15.31 -16.36 -16.37
CA LEU A 151 15.78 -16.47 -15.00
C LEU A 151 17.14 -15.77 -14.81
N SER A 152 18.03 -15.84 -15.80
CA SER A 152 19.30 -15.12 -15.80
C SER A 152 19.08 -13.60 -15.80
N GLU A 153 18.25 -13.11 -16.71
CA GLU A 153 17.89 -11.68 -16.81
C GLU A 153 17.28 -11.17 -15.50
N PHE A 154 16.38 -11.94 -14.89
CA PHE A 154 15.77 -11.58 -13.60
C PHE A 154 16.81 -11.48 -12.47
N ASN A 155 17.80 -12.38 -12.43
CA ASN A 155 18.86 -12.31 -11.43
C ASN A 155 19.79 -11.11 -11.64
N THR A 156 20.10 -10.77 -12.90
CA THR A 156 20.84 -9.55 -13.24
C THR A 156 20.07 -8.31 -12.79
N LEU A 157 18.79 -8.21 -13.14
CA LEU A 157 17.92 -7.10 -12.75
C LEU A 157 17.83 -6.95 -11.22
N LYS A 158 17.74 -8.07 -10.49
CA LYS A 158 17.77 -8.06 -9.01
C LYS A 158 19.08 -7.46 -8.48
N LEU A 159 20.23 -7.83 -9.07
CA LEU A 159 21.53 -7.30 -8.68
C LEU A 159 21.62 -5.81 -8.97
N GLU A 160 21.18 -5.38 -10.15
CA GLU A 160 21.13 -3.97 -10.54
C GLU A 160 20.21 -3.16 -9.62
N MET A 161 19.03 -3.69 -9.27
CA MET A 161 18.12 -3.05 -8.34
C MET A 161 18.73 -2.95 -6.92
N GLN A 162 19.45 -3.97 -6.48
CA GLN A 162 20.15 -3.95 -5.18
C GLN A 162 21.28 -2.92 -5.16
N GLU A 163 22.00 -2.76 -6.26
CA GLU A 163 23.04 -1.73 -6.41
C GLU A 163 22.44 -0.32 -6.49
N GLN A 164 21.31 -0.15 -7.18
CA GLN A 164 20.55 1.11 -7.21
C GLN A 164 19.99 1.49 -5.83
N LEU A 165 19.68 0.50 -4.98
CA LEU A 165 19.18 0.74 -3.63
C LEU A 165 20.29 1.00 -2.60
N ARG A 166 21.54 0.69 -2.92
CA ARG A 166 22.72 0.94 -2.05
C ARG A 166 22.91 2.43 -1.75
N PRO A 167 22.82 3.37 -2.71
CA PRO A 167 22.76 4.80 -2.43
C PRO A 167 21.61 5.18 -1.48
N ALA A 168 20.42 4.61 -1.67
CA ALA A 168 19.28 4.88 -0.79
C ALA A 168 19.54 4.41 0.66
N ALA A 169 20.16 3.24 0.85
CA ALA A 169 20.57 2.76 2.17
C ALA A 169 21.63 3.67 2.83
N SER A 170 22.58 4.17 2.02
CA SER A 170 23.56 5.18 2.44
C SER A 170 22.89 6.49 2.85
N LEU A 171 21.91 6.97 2.08
CA LEU A 171 21.15 8.18 2.39
C LEU A 171 20.34 7.99 3.67
N ILE A 172 19.68 6.86 3.86
CA ILE A 172 18.97 6.52 5.11
C ILE A 172 19.94 6.56 6.29
N SER A 173 21.13 5.98 6.15
CA SER A 173 22.15 6.03 7.21
C SER A 173 22.62 7.46 7.52
N SER A 174 22.88 8.27 6.49
CA SER A 174 23.27 9.68 6.65
C SER A 174 22.16 10.51 7.29
N VAL A 175 20.91 10.30 6.87
CA VAL A 175 19.73 10.97 7.44
C VAL A 175 19.52 10.55 8.89
N SER A 176 19.68 9.27 9.24
CA SER A 176 19.61 8.80 10.63
C SER A 176 20.75 9.34 11.51
N LYS A 177 21.93 9.63 10.94
CA LYS A 177 23.03 10.29 11.67
C LYS A 177 22.81 11.79 11.85
N LEU A 178 22.12 12.45 10.92
CA LEU A 178 21.79 13.88 11.00
C LEU A 178 20.58 14.15 11.91
N LEU A 179 19.67 13.19 11.99
CA LEU A 179 18.47 13.23 12.83
C LEU A 179 18.59 12.13 13.89
N THR A 180 19.61 12.23 14.74
CA THR A 180 19.68 11.31 15.87
C THR A 180 18.50 11.57 16.81
N LYS A 181 18.08 10.54 17.54
CA LYS A 181 17.03 10.71 18.55
C LYS A 181 17.48 11.70 19.61
N GLU A 182 18.76 11.72 19.92
CA GLU A 182 19.42 12.65 20.83
C GLU A 182 19.29 14.10 20.35
N ASP A 183 19.54 14.40 19.08
CA ASP A 183 19.37 15.76 18.52
C ASP A 183 17.91 16.21 18.59
N ILE A 184 16.97 15.31 18.31
CA ILE A 184 15.52 15.59 18.40
C ILE A 184 15.09 15.84 19.84
N ILE A 185 15.64 15.08 20.81
CA ILE A 185 15.38 15.28 22.24
C ILE A 185 15.97 16.61 22.69
N LYS A 186 17.22 16.91 22.33
CA LYS A 186 17.87 18.18 22.67
C LYS A 186 17.11 19.37 22.11
N LEU A 187 16.70 19.32 20.84
CA LEU A 187 15.89 20.37 20.22
C LEU A 187 14.53 20.52 20.92
N LYS A 188 13.91 19.41 21.36
CA LYS A 188 12.67 19.45 22.13
C LYS A 188 12.87 20.15 23.48
N ASP A 189 13.95 19.83 24.19
CA ASP A 189 14.25 20.41 25.49
C ASP A 189 14.55 21.91 25.37
N GLU A 190 15.35 22.30 24.36
CA GLU A 190 15.60 23.72 24.04
C GLU A 190 14.31 24.47 23.67
N LEU A 191 13.40 23.83 22.92
CA LEU A 191 12.11 24.43 22.57
C LEU A 191 11.19 24.55 23.80
N GLN A 192 11.24 23.61 24.74
CA GLN A 192 10.51 23.71 26.01
C GLN A 192 11.09 24.80 26.92
N ASP A 193 12.42 24.92 27.02
CA ASP A 193 13.06 26.01 27.77
C ASP A 193 12.68 27.38 27.17
N LEU A 194 12.71 27.49 25.84
CA LEU A 194 12.29 28.70 25.13
C LEU A 194 10.82 29.02 25.39
N LYS A 195 9.94 28.01 25.36
CA LYS A 195 8.53 28.18 25.69
C LYS A 195 8.34 28.69 27.12
N ASN A 196 9.07 28.13 28.09
CA ASN A 196 9.01 28.58 29.48
C ASN A 196 9.50 30.03 29.63
N LYS A 197 10.59 30.39 28.95
CA LYS A 197 11.06 31.79 28.88
C LYS A 197 10.03 32.73 28.27
N VAL A 198 9.36 32.34 27.19
CA VAL A 198 8.29 33.14 26.58
C VAL A 198 7.12 33.33 27.55
N ILE A 199 6.71 32.30 28.28
CA ILE A 199 5.66 32.40 29.31
C ILE A 199 6.09 33.36 30.43
N GLN A 200 7.35 33.26 30.88
CA GLN A 200 7.88 34.16 31.91
C GLN A 200 7.94 35.61 31.42
N THR A 201 8.43 35.85 30.20
CA THR A 201 8.43 37.18 29.58
C THR A 201 7.01 37.72 29.46
N GLN A 202 6.05 36.88 29.08
CA GLN A 202 4.65 37.29 29.00
C GLN A 202 4.08 37.67 30.38
N ALA A 203 4.39 36.91 31.43
CA ALA A 203 4.00 37.26 32.81
C ALA A 203 4.61 38.61 33.23
N ASN A 204 5.87 38.86 32.91
CA ASN A 204 6.53 40.14 33.20
C ASN A 204 5.88 41.32 32.44
N VAL A 205 5.49 41.11 31.17
CA VAL A 205 4.78 42.13 30.38
C VAL A 205 3.41 42.45 30.98
N VAL A 206 2.68 41.44 31.45
CA VAL A 206 1.39 41.64 32.14
C VAL A 206 1.59 42.46 33.41
N LEU A 207 2.55 42.08 34.27
CA LEU A 207 2.88 42.83 35.48
C LEU A 207 3.26 44.29 35.17
N THR A 208 4.04 44.50 34.11
CA THR A 208 4.44 45.85 33.66
C THR A 208 3.25 46.67 33.18
N ASN A 209 2.29 46.04 32.50
CA ASN A 209 1.07 46.71 32.04
C ASN A 209 0.16 47.10 33.21
N ASP A 210 -0.02 46.20 34.19
CA ASP A 210 -0.79 46.49 35.41
C ASP A 210 -0.16 47.66 36.19
N LEU A 211 1.17 47.65 36.33
CA LEU A 211 1.89 48.76 36.98
C LEU A 211 1.75 50.06 36.19
N LEU A 212 1.77 50.01 34.85
CA LEU A 212 1.56 51.17 34.00
C LEU A 212 0.15 51.72 34.15
N GLN A 213 -0.88 50.87 34.17
CA GLN A 213 -2.27 51.28 34.43
C GLN A 213 -2.42 51.92 35.81
N GLN A 214 -1.82 51.31 36.84
CA GLN A 214 -1.83 51.88 38.19
C GLN A 214 -1.17 53.26 38.22
N THR A 215 -0.01 53.39 37.59
CA THR A 215 0.72 54.66 37.48
C THR A 215 -0.11 55.70 36.73
N GLN A 216 -0.76 55.31 35.63
CA GLN A 216 -1.64 56.20 34.88
C GLN A 216 -2.83 56.68 35.71
N GLY A 217 -3.43 55.80 36.52
CA GLY A 217 -4.48 56.16 37.49
C GLY A 217 -3.99 57.16 38.54
N GLN A 218 -2.79 56.97 39.08
CA GLN A 218 -2.18 57.91 40.03
C GLN A 218 -1.93 59.29 39.38
N VAL A 219 -1.42 59.32 38.14
CA VAL A 219 -1.21 60.57 37.41
C VAL A 219 -2.53 61.29 37.14
N GLN A 220 -3.60 60.57 36.77
CA GLN A 220 -4.94 61.14 36.60
C GLN A 220 -5.47 61.73 37.91
N GLN A 221 -5.31 61.03 39.02
CA GLN A 221 -5.69 61.53 40.34
C GLN A 221 -4.90 62.79 40.71
N GLN A 222 -3.59 62.81 40.48
CA GLN A 222 -2.75 63.98 40.73
C GLN A 222 -3.17 65.17 39.86
N GLN A 223 -3.52 64.94 38.59
CA GLN A 223 -4.01 65.99 37.70
C GLN A 223 -5.35 66.56 38.17
N GLN A 224 -6.26 65.72 38.68
CA GLN A 224 -7.54 66.19 39.23
C GLN A 224 -7.32 67.04 40.49
N LEU A 225 -6.41 66.63 41.36
CA LEU A 225 -6.04 67.40 42.56
C LEU A 225 -5.40 68.75 42.18
N LEU A 226 -4.55 68.76 41.16
CA LEU A 226 -3.94 69.99 40.62
C LEU A 226 -5.02 70.95 40.09
N ASN A 227 -6.00 70.43 39.35
CA ASN A 227 -7.12 71.23 38.83
C ASN A 227 -7.96 71.82 39.97
N GLN A 228 -8.28 71.04 40.99
CA GLN A 228 -8.99 71.54 42.19
C GLN A 228 -8.20 72.62 42.92
N LEU A 229 -6.88 72.42 43.07
CA LEU A 229 -6.03 73.40 43.73
C LEU A 229 -5.97 74.70 42.92
N GLN A 230 -5.91 74.61 41.59
CA GLN A 230 -5.94 75.76 40.70
C GLN A 230 -7.27 76.52 40.77
N GLU A 231 -8.38 75.81 40.85
CA GLU A 231 -9.71 76.40 41.02
C GLU A 231 -9.83 77.12 42.38
N GLN A 232 -9.32 76.52 43.47
CA GLN A 232 -9.25 77.17 44.78
C GLN A 232 -8.39 78.43 44.77
N VAL A 233 -7.22 78.39 44.12
CA VAL A 233 -6.36 79.58 43.96
C VAL A 233 -7.11 80.69 43.23
N GLN A 234 -7.84 80.36 42.16
CA GLN A 234 -8.60 81.33 41.39
C GLN A 234 -9.77 81.94 42.17
N ALA A 235 -10.46 81.13 42.99
CA ALA A 235 -11.50 81.61 43.90
C ALA A 235 -10.92 82.54 44.97
N LEU A 236 -9.75 82.20 45.54
CA LEU A 236 -9.08 83.02 46.53
C LEU A 236 -8.59 84.35 45.92
N GLU A 237 -8.10 84.34 44.68
CA GLU A 237 -7.72 85.54 43.94
C GLU A 237 -8.94 86.46 43.69
N GLN A 238 -10.11 85.89 43.34
CA GLN A 238 -11.35 86.66 43.23
C GLN A 238 -11.78 87.25 44.58
N GLN A 239 -11.72 86.47 45.65
CA GLN A 239 -12.05 86.95 47.00
C GLN A 239 -11.13 88.11 47.41
N LYS A 240 -9.83 88.01 47.12
CA LYS A 240 -8.86 89.09 47.32
C LYS A 240 -9.25 90.34 46.54
N GLN A 241 -9.60 90.22 45.25
CA GLN A 241 -10.00 91.37 44.42
C GLN A 241 -11.28 92.04 44.95
N GLN A 242 -12.28 91.24 45.35
CA GLN A 242 -13.51 91.76 45.96
C GLN A 242 -13.21 92.50 47.25
N LEU A 243 -12.37 91.95 48.12
CA LEU A 243 -11.97 92.59 49.37
C LEU A 243 -11.24 93.90 49.10
N GLN A 244 -10.36 93.93 48.09
CA GLN A 244 -9.66 95.15 47.66
C GLN A 244 -10.63 96.24 47.19
N GLN A 245 -11.69 95.85 46.46
CA GLN A 245 -12.74 96.78 46.02
C GLN A 245 -13.55 97.32 47.21
N VAL A 246 -13.90 96.46 48.18
CA VAL A 246 -14.60 96.87 49.40
C VAL A 246 -13.75 97.85 50.21
N VAL A 247 -12.44 97.61 50.34
CA VAL A 247 -11.51 98.54 51.00
C VAL A 247 -11.51 99.91 50.32
N ILE A 248 -11.48 99.95 48.98
CA ILE A 248 -11.55 101.23 48.23
C ILE A 248 -12.88 101.94 48.49
N GLN A 249 -14.01 101.22 48.48
CA GLN A 249 -15.32 101.80 48.77
C GLN A 249 -15.41 102.35 50.20
N LEU A 250 -14.91 101.61 51.19
CA LEU A 250 -14.88 102.07 52.58
C LEU A 250 -14.00 103.32 52.73
N GLN A 251 -12.84 103.34 52.08
CA GLN A 251 -11.94 104.51 52.09
C GLN A 251 -12.62 105.75 51.51
N GLN A 252 -13.33 105.60 50.38
CA GLN A 252 -14.09 106.69 49.76
C GLN A 252 -15.25 107.15 50.64
N ALA A 253 -16.01 106.22 51.22
CA ALA A 253 -17.10 106.54 52.14
C ALA A 253 -16.58 107.27 53.39
N ALA A 254 -15.43 106.86 53.92
CA ALA A 254 -14.77 107.54 55.03
C ALA A 254 -14.29 108.95 54.65
N GLN A 255 -13.75 109.15 53.45
CA GLN A 255 -13.39 110.48 52.95
C GLN A 255 -14.62 111.39 52.81
N GLN A 256 -15.71 110.89 52.20
CA GLN A 256 -16.97 111.63 52.07
C GLN A 256 -17.58 111.96 53.43
N ALA A 257 -17.56 111.02 54.38
CA ALA A 257 -18.01 111.26 55.74
C ALA A 257 -17.15 112.34 56.42
N GLY A 258 -15.82 112.29 56.24
CA GLY A 258 -14.90 113.31 56.72
C GLY A 258 -15.16 114.69 56.12
N GLU A 259 -15.38 114.78 54.80
CA GLU A 259 -15.75 116.01 54.10
C GLU A 259 -17.09 116.56 54.59
N ALA A 260 -18.11 115.71 54.71
CA ALA A 260 -19.42 116.08 55.24
C ALA A 260 -19.32 116.57 56.68
N GLN A 261 -18.51 115.92 57.51
CA GLN A 261 -18.26 116.33 58.89
C GLN A 261 -17.54 117.70 58.94
N HIS A 262 -16.57 117.94 58.05
CA HIS A 262 -15.90 119.23 57.94
C HIS A 262 -16.87 120.34 57.49
N HIS A 263 -17.75 120.04 56.52
CA HIS A 263 -18.78 120.96 56.05
C HIS A 263 -19.81 121.26 57.15
N LEU A 264 -20.19 120.27 57.95
CA LEU A 264 -21.06 120.47 59.12
C LEU A 264 -20.38 121.33 60.19
N ILE A 265 -19.10 121.09 60.49
CA ILE A 265 -18.33 121.93 61.44
C ILE A 265 -18.21 123.36 60.93
N ALA A 266 -17.93 123.56 59.64
CA ALA A 266 -17.90 124.88 59.02
C ALA A 266 -19.28 125.58 59.09
N GLY A 267 -20.36 124.85 58.80
CA GLY A 267 -21.73 125.34 58.92
C GLY A 267 -22.12 125.70 60.36
N LEU A 268 -21.71 124.87 61.34
CA LEU A 268 -21.93 125.15 62.75
C LEU A 268 -21.09 126.35 63.22
N GLY A 269 -19.84 126.46 62.77
CA GLY A 269 -18.97 127.61 63.04
C GLY A 269 -19.56 128.92 62.52
N ALA A 270 -20.12 128.90 61.32
CA ALA A 270 -20.85 130.04 60.74
C ALA A 270 -22.13 130.36 61.55
N ALA A 271 -22.89 129.35 61.97
CA ALA A 271 -24.07 129.52 62.80
C ALA A 271 -23.74 130.10 64.20
N ILE A 272 -22.63 129.69 64.81
CA ILE A 272 -22.14 130.22 66.08
C ILE A 272 -21.67 131.68 65.93
N GLN A 273 -21.01 132.03 64.83
CA GLN A 273 -20.66 133.42 64.51
C GLN A 273 -21.89 134.31 64.28
N GLN A 274 -22.98 133.75 63.76
CA GLN A 274 -24.26 134.47 63.60
C GLN A 274 -25.05 134.59 64.91
N ALA A 275 -24.79 133.72 65.90
CA ALA A 275 -25.45 133.69 67.20
C ALA A 275 -24.71 134.46 68.32
N ALA A 276 -23.66 135.23 68.02
CA ALA A 276 -22.87 135.93 69.02
C ALA A 276 -23.63 137.09 69.72
N ALA A 277 -24.30 136.77 70.82
CA ALA A 277 -24.66 137.66 71.93
C ALA A 277 -23.83 137.27 73.19
N PRO A 278 -23.56 138.20 74.13
CA PRO A 278 -22.30 138.25 74.85
C PRO A 278 -22.09 137.15 75.90
N ALA A 279 -20.82 136.75 76.04
CA ALA A 279 -20.32 135.73 76.94
C ALA A 279 -20.70 135.95 78.41
N ALA A 280 -21.15 134.87 79.06
CA ALA A 280 -21.32 134.75 80.51
C ALA A 280 -20.22 133.85 81.11
N PRO A 281 -19.87 134.03 82.40
CA PRO A 281 -18.53 133.78 82.92
C PRO A 281 -18.21 132.29 83.16
N ALA A 282 -16.92 131.98 83.05
CA ALA A 282 -16.34 130.67 83.34
C ALA A 282 -16.57 130.23 84.80
N VAL A 283 -16.98 128.97 84.98
CA VAL A 283 -17.13 128.32 86.28
C VAL A 283 -15.90 127.41 86.53
N PRO A 284 -15.39 127.32 87.78
CA PRO A 284 -14.05 126.81 88.08
C PRO A 284 -13.83 125.31 87.83
N ALA A 285 -12.58 124.96 87.57
CA ALA A 285 -12.11 123.59 87.36
C ALA A 285 -12.40 122.67 88.56
N ALA A 286 -12.95 121.49 88.26
CA ALA A 286 -13.17 120.42 89.23
C ALA A 286 -11.89 119.59 89.48
N PRO A 287 -11.77 118.94 90.66
CA PRO A 287 -10.52 118.35 91.14
C PRO A 287 -10.07 117.12 90.34
N ALA A 288 -8.75 116.90 90.27
CA ALA A 288 -8.14 115.73 89.66
C ALA A 288 -8.61 114.42 90.34
N ALA A 289 -9.03 113.45 89.52
CA ALA A 289 -9.44 112.13 89.98
C ALA A 289 -8.21 111.23 90.28
N PRO A 290 -8.34 110.24 91.19
CA PRO A 290 -7.22 109.49 91.78
C PRO A 290 -6.51 108.57 90.77
N ALA A 291 -5.24 108.29 91.04
CA ALA A 291 -4.39 107.41 90.24
C ALA A 291 -4.94 105.98 90.09
N VAL A 292 -4.72 105.42 88.91
CA VAL A 292 -5.19 104.10 88.44
C VAL A 292 -4.51 102.96 89.21
N PRO A 293 -5.22 101.88 89.60
CA PRO A 293 -4.60 100.69 90.19
C PRO A 293 -3.71 99.96 89.17
N GLU A 294 -2.54 99.49 89.60
CA GLU A 294 -1.64 98.69 88.77
C GLU A 294 -2.32 97.38 88.30
N ALA A 295 -2.07 97.03 87.03
CA ALA A 295 -2.65 95.87 86.39
C ALA A 295 -2.09 94.55 86.96
N PRO A 296 -2.89 93.47 87.04
CA PRO A 296 -2.42 92.19 87.56
C PRO A 296 -1.36 91.56 86.65
N GLU A 297 -0.32 90.97 87.24
CA GLU A 297 0.69 90.22 86.50
C GLU A 297 0.09 89.01 85.78
N VAL A 298 0.48 88.81 84.53
CA VAL A 298 0.00 87.74 83.66
C VAL A 298 0.65 86.41 84.09
N PRO A 299 -0.11 85.31 84.28
CA PRO A 299 0.48 84.02 84.60
C PRO A 299 1.37 83.50 83.47
N ALA A 300 2.54 82.95 83.81
CA ALA A 300 3.44 82.33 82.84
C ALA A 300 2.76 81.17 82.11
N ALA A 301 3.01 81.07 80.79
CA ALA A 301 2.46 80.02 79.95
C ALA A 301 3.02 78.64 80.33
N PRO A 302 2.23 77.55 80.24
CA PRO A 302 2.71 76.21 80.55
C PRO A 302 3.71 75.72 79.51
N GLU A 303 4.74 75.00 79.95
CA GLU A 303 5.69 74.35 79.06
C GLU A 303 5.04 73.17 78.30
N VAL A 304 5.38 73.05 77.01
CA VAL A 304 4.86 72.01 76.12
C VAL A 304 5.61 70.70 76.37
N PRO A 305 4.92 69.56 76.54
CA PRO A 305 5.59 68.26 76.68
C PRO A 305 6.36 67.88 75.42
N ALA A 306 7.56 67.30 75.60
CA ALA A 306 8.35 66.78 74.49
C ALA A 306 7.64 65.61 73.79
N ALA A 307 7.74 65.56 72.46
CA ALA A 307 7.17 64.50 71.65
C ALA A 307 7.92 63.16 71.88
N PRO A 308 7.21 62.02 71.86
CA PRO A 308 7.83 60.72 72.05
C PRO A 308 8.71 60.35 70.85
N GLU A 309 9.82 59.66 71.13
CA GLU A 309 10.74 59.13 70.12
C GLU A 309 10.08 58.00 69.32
N ALA A 310 10.36 57.96 68.02
CA ALA A 310 9.85 56.95 67.10
C ALA A 310 10.58 55.60 67.30
N PRO A 311 9.87 54.46 67.18
CA PRO A 311 10.49 53.15 67.36
C PRO A 311 11.46 52.81 66.21
N GLU A 312 12.57 52.17 66.57
CA GLU A 312 13.56 51.67 65.60
C GLU A 312 13.00 50.48 64.79
N ALA A 313 13.35 50.44 63.50
CA ALA A 313 12.92 49.40 62.58
C ALA A 313 13.66 48.06 62.82
N PRO A 314 13.04 46.90 62.53
CA PRO A 314 13.68 45.61 62.74
C PRO A 314 14.83 45.36 61.77
N GLU A 315 15.95 44.83 62.27
CA GLU A 315 17.06 44.34 61.46
C GLU A 315 16.66 43.06 60.69
N ALA A 316 17.07 42.98 59.41
CA ALA A 316 16.82 41.84 58.55
C ALA A 316 17.82 40.68 58.84
N PRO A 317 17.43 39.41 58.68
CA PRO A 317 18.30 38.27 58.93
C PRO A 317 19.36 38.09 57.82
N ALA A 318 20.57 37.69 58.24
CA ALA A 318 21.69 37.37 57.36
C ALA A 318 21.48 36.05 56.59
N PRO A 319 22.10 35.88 55.40
CA PRO A 319 21.95 34.65 54.61
C PRO A 319 22.68 33.45 55.24
N GLU A 320 21.99 32.32 55.32
CA GLU A 320 22.57 31.00 55.63
C GLU A 320 23.52 30.56 54.50
N ASN A 321 24.78 30.30 54.89
CA ASN A 321 25.75 29.57 54.09
C ASN A 321 25.29 28.11 53.94
N ASN A 322 24.90 27.71 52.74
CA ASN A 322 24.83 26.30 52.36
C ASN A 322 26.19 25.84 51.80
N ASP A 323 27.11 25.53 52.71
CA ASP A 323 28.23 24.63 52.42
C ASP A 323 27.70 23.20 52.32
N ILE A 324 27.30 22.80 51.10
CA ILE A 324 27.08 21.38 50.81
C ILE A 324 28.45 20.77 50.50
N ASN A 325 29.10 20.32 51.56
CA ASN A 325 30.05 19.24 51.50
C ASN A 325 29.33 18.01 50.92
N ASN A 326 29.79 17.54 49.76
CA ASN A 326 29.61 16.14 49.40
C ASN A 326 30.93 15.61 48.82
N ASP A 327 31.83 15.28 49.75
CA ASP A 327 32.74 14.16 49.56
C ASP A 327 31.91 12.87 49.43
N ASP A 328 31.89 12.30 48.24
CA ASP A 328 31.70 10.85 48.05
C ASP A 328 32.43 10.51 46.73
N ASN A 329 33.66 9.99 46.78
CA ASN A 329 34.00 8.58 47.03
C ASN A 329 33.94 7.71 45.76
N ALA A 330 35.14 7.37 45.32
CA ALA A 330 35.61 6.08 44.81
C ALA A 330 34.99 5.39 43.58
N ALA A 331 35.93 4.72 42.90
CA ALA A 331 35.79 3.51 42.10
C ALA A 331 35.20 3.68 40.69
N SER A 332 36.07 3.82 39.68
CA SER A 332 36.68 2.70 38.94
C SER A 332 37.50 3.20 37.76
#